data_AF-A0A377ZUZ2-F1
#
_entry.id   AF-A0A377ZUZ2-F1
#
_cell.length_a   1.000
_cell.length_b   1.000
_cell.length_c   1.000
_cell.angle_alpha   90.00
_cell.angle_beta   90.00
_cell.angle_gamma   90.00
#
_symmetry.space_group_name_H-M   'P 1'
#
loop_
_entity.id
_entity.type
_entity.pdbx_description
1 polymer ?
#
loop_
_entity_poly.entity_id
_entity_poly.type
_entity_poly.pdbx_seq_one_letter_code
_entity_poly.pdbx_strand_id
1 'polypeptide(L)'
;MRQLGEMVVEEPVAGSFSHFANRYWGPFAGFMSGWNYWVLYVLVSMAELTAVGIYIQYWWPEVPTWLSAAIFFVAINAINLTHVKVYGELEFWFSIVKVAAIISMIAFGCYLLFSGHGGRRRRWPTCGRTGDFSLTASRAW
;
A
#
# COMPACT_ATOMS: atom_id res chain seq x y z
N MET A 1 2.31 -16.44 7.05
CA MET A 1 1.88 -16.93 5.72
C MET A 1 2.08 -18.43 5.56
N ARG A 2 3.25 -19.02 5.86
CA ARG A 2 3.48 -20.48 5.72
C ARG A 2 2.54 -21.36 6.57
N GLN A 3 2.35 -21.02 7.85
CA GLN A 3 1.45 -21.77 8.75
C GLN A 3 -0.03 -21.72 8.33
N LEU A 4 -0.46 -20.64 7.67
CA LEU A 4 -1.81 -20.55 7.10
C LEU A 4 -1.95 -21.39 5.83
N GLY A 5 -0.87 -21.51 5.05
CA GLY A 5 -0.83 -22.39 3.89
C GLY A 5 -0.95 -23.86 4.25
N GLU A 6 -0.36 -24.28 5.37
CA GLU A 6 -0.50 -25.66 5.89
C GLU A 6 -1.93 -25.93 6.39
N MET A 7 -2.58 -24.97 7.06
CA MET A 7 -3.98 -25.10 7.50
C MET A 7 -5.00 -25.15 6.35
N VAL A 8 -4.79 -24.40 5.27
CA VAL A 8 -5.68 -24.41 4.09
C VAL A 8 -5.60 -25.73 3.31
N VAL A 9 -4.45 -26.42 3.39
CA VAL A 9 -4.26 -27.75 2.77
C VAL A 9 -4.89 -28.86 3.61
N GLU A 10 -4.94 -28.71 4.94
CA GLU A 10 -5.55 -29.69 5.86
C GLU A 10 -7.09 -29.68 5.84
N GLU A 11 -7.75 -28.53 5.78
CA GLU A 11 -9.22 -28.43 5.62
C GLU A 11 -9.59 -27.57 4.39
N PRO A 12 -9.98 -28.17 3.25
CA PRO A 12 -10.33 -27.43 2.05
C PRO A 12 -11.79 -26.95 2.14
N VAL A 13 -12.04 -26.03 3.06
CA VAL A 13 -13.32 -25.32 3.15
C VAL A 13 -13.18 -23.96 2.46
N ALA A 14 -14.14 -23.60 1.61
CA ALA A 14 -14.20 -22.30 0.93
C ALA A 14 -14.60 -21.14 1.89
N GLY A 15 -14.12 -21.18 3.13
CA GLY A 15 -14.36 -20.20 4.17
C GLY A 15 -13.24 -19.17 4.25
N SER A 16 -13.58 -17.89 4.43
CA SER A 16 -12.64 -16.80 4.71
C SER A 16 -11.80 -17.08 5.96
N PHE A 17 -10.65 -16.40 6.14
CA PHE A 17 -9.75 -16.50 7.30
C PHE A 17 -10.49 -16.49 8.66
N SER A 18 -11.63 -15.80 8.74
CA SER A 18 -12.50 -15.79 9.93
C SER A 18 -13.14 -17.13 10.28
N HIS A 19 -13.35 -18.02 9.33
CA HIS A 19 -13.85 -19.37 9.56
C HIS A 19 -12.83 -20.22 10.33
N PHE A 20 -11.56 -20.18 9.91
CA PHE A 20 -10.46 -20.83 10.62
C PHE A 20 -10.27 -20.23 12.03
N ALA A 21 -10.32 -18.90 12.17
CA ALA A 21 -10.23 -18.25 13.48
C ALA A 21 -11.41 -18.61 14.41
N ASN A 22 -12.62 -18.79 13.87
CA ASN A 22 -13.79 -19.22 14.66
C ASN A 22 -13.66 -20.67 15.14
N ARG A 23 -13.16 -21.55 14.26
CA ARG A 23 -13.03 -22.99 14.53
C ARG A 23 -11.91 -23.32 15.50
N TYR A 24 -10.74 -22.69 15.37
CA TYR A 24 -9.53 -23.02 16.15
C TYR A 24 -9.31 -22.14 17.40
N TRP A 25 -9.76 -20.88 17.39
CA TRP A 25 -9.60 -19.94 18.52
C TRP A 25 -10.92 -19.56 19.21
N GLY A 26 -12.04 -20.05 18.70
CA GLY A 26 -13.37 -19.82 19.26
C GLY A 26 -14.13 -18.64 18.64
N PRO A 27 -15.42 -18.51 18.97
CA PRO A 27 -16.34 -17.62 18.28
C PRO A 27 -15.96 -16.13 18.34
N PHE A 28 -15.29 -15.69 19.40
CA PHE A 28 -14.83 -14.32 19.56
C PHE A 28 -13.66 -13.96 18.62
N ALA A 29 -12.72 -14.88 18.41
CA ALA A 29 -11.59 -14.67 17.49
C ALA A 29 -12.03 -14.67 16.03
N GLY A 30 -13.01 -15.51 15.67
CA GLY A 30 -13.67 -15.46 14.37
C GLY A 30 -14.40 -14.14 14.13
N PHE A 31 -15.11 -13.61 15.13
CA PHE A 31 -15.78 -12.32 15.03
C PHE A 31 -14.80 -11.16 14.89
N MET A 32 -13.76 -11.08 15.72
CA MET A 32 -12.74 -10.03 15.63
C MET A 32 -11.99 -10.04 14.31
N SER A 33 -11.61 -11.22 13.79
CA SER A 33 -10.92 -11.31 12.50
C SER A 33 -11.82 -10.90 11.34
N GLY A 34 -13.12 -11.23 11.40
CA GLY A 34 -14.11 -10.81 10.39
C GLY A 34 -14.31 -9.31 10.40
N TRP A 35 -14.43 -8.73 11.59
CA TRP A 35 -14.52 -7.27 11.76
C TRP A 35 -13.25 -6.56 11.29
N ASN A 36 -12.07 -7.13 11.57
CA ASN A 36 -10.80 -6.59 11.11
C ASN A 36 -10.70 -6.58 9.58
N TYR A 37 -11.09 -7.69 8.93
CA TYR A 37 -11.15 -7.76 7.47
C TYR A 37 -12.09 -6.72 6.87
N TRP A 38 -13.29 -6.58 7.45
CA TRP A 38 -14.26 -5.59 6.99
C TRP A 38 -13.74 -4.15 7.13
N VAL A 39 -13.18 -3.80 8.29
CA VAL A 39 -12.60 -2.47 8.53
C VAL A 39 -11.43 -2.19 7.60
N LEU A 40 -10.55 -3.17 7.36
CA LEU A 40 -9.43 -3.03 6.42
C LEU A 40 -9.93 -2.75 5.01
N TYR A 41 -10.94 -3.49 4.54
CA TYR A 41 -11.52 -3.23 3.22
C TYR A 41 -12.11 -1.83 3.12
N VAL A 42 -12.89 -1.38 4.11
CA VAL A 42 -13.45 -0.02 4.14
C VAL A 42 -12.34 1.03 4.12
N LEU A 43 -11.29 0.84 4.93
CA LEU A 43 -10.19 1.80 5.04
C LEU A 43 -9.37 1.89 3.75
N VAL A 44 -9.08 0.75 3.11
CA VAL A 44 -8.41 0.71 1.80
C VAL A 44 -9.25 1.40 0.73
N SER A 45 -10.56 1.10 0.66
CA SER A 45 -11.44 1.73 -0.33
C SER A 45 -11.52 3.25 -0.17
N MET A 46 -11.54 3.78 1.05
CA MET A 46 -11.52 5.24 1.29
C MET A 46 -10.19 5.88 0.88
N ALA A 47 -9.07 5.18 1.13
CA ALA A 47 -7.75 5.64 0.72
C ALA A 47 -7.63 5.68 -0.82
N GLU A 48 -8.10 4.64 -1.51
CA GLU A 48 -8.12 4.57 -2.97
C GLU A 48 -9.00 5.65 -3.59
N LEU A 49 -10.21 5.88 -3.04
CA LEU A 49 -11.12 6.91 -3.53
C LEU A 49 -10.52 8.31 -3.40
N THR A 50 -9.81 8.58 -2.29
CA THR A 50 -9.12 9.85 -2.06
C THR A 50 -7.96 10.03 -3.05
N ALA A 51 -7.18 8.97 -3.30
CA ALA A 51 -6.07 9.01 -4.26
C ALA A 51 -6.55 9.33 -5.68
N VAL A 52 -7.66 8.72 -6.13
CA VAL A 52 -8.29 9.01 -7.42
C VAL A 52 -8.79 10.44 -7.48
N GLY A 53 -9.40 10.95 -6.41
CA GLY A 53 -9.85 12.35 -6.31
C GLY A 53 -8.71 13.35 -6.51
N ILE A 54 -7.56 13.11 -5.86
CA ILE A 54 -6.36 13.96 -6.02
C ILE A 54 -5.80 13.85 -7.44
N TYR A 55 -5.76 12.64 -8.01
CA TYR A 55 -5.22 12.41 -9.36
C TYR A 55 -6.02 13.16 -10.43
N ILE A 56 -7.34 13.15 -10.33
CA ILE A 56 -8.21 13.88 -11.26
C ILE A 56 -8.03 15.39 -11.08
N GLN A 57 -7.92 15.88 -9.85
CA GLN A 57 -7.68 17.30 -9.60
C GLN A 57 -6.32 17.77 -10.14
N TYR A 58 -5.31 16.88 -10.17
CA TYR A 58 -4.01 17.18 -10.77
C TYR A 58 -4.10 17.39 -12.29
N TRP A 59 -4.94 16.62 -12.99
CA TRP A 59 -5.11 16.72 -14.45
C TRP A 59 -6.17 17.75 -14.87
N TRP A 60 -7.27 17.84 -14.13
CA TRP A 60 -8.39 18.77 -14.34
C TRP A 60 -8.73 19.50 -13.04
N PRO A 61 -8.09 20.64 -12.76
CA PRO A 61 -8.30 21.41 -11.54
C PRO A 61 -9.69 22.07 -11.46
N GLU A 62 -10.42 22.13 -12.57
CA GLU A 62 -11.77 22.69 -12.66
C GLU A 62 -12.86 21.75 -12.12
N VAL A 63 -12.56 20.47 -11.94
CA VAL A 63 -13.55 19.48 -11.47
C VAL A 63 -13.51 19.40 -9.94
N PRO A 64 -14.62 19.66 -9.24
CA PRO A 64 -14.67 19.54 -7.79
C PRO A 64 -14.51 18.08 -7.35
N THR A 65 -13.69 17.87 -6.33
CA THR A 65 -13.27 16.54 -5.82
C THR A 65 -14.42 15.66 -5.36
N TRP A 66 -15.52 16.24 -4.87
CA TRP A 66 -16.69 15.49 -4.43
C TRP A 66 -17.46 14.85 -5.60
N LEU A 67 -17.49 15.52 -6.76
CA LEU A 67 -18.22 15.05 -7.94
C LEU A 67 -17.46 13.90 -8.63
N SER A 68 -16.13 14.04 -8.76
CA SER A 68 -15.28 12.98 -9.30
C SER A 68 -15.27 11.74 -8.41
N ALA A 69 -15.25 11.91 -7.08
CA ALA A 69 -15.38 10.81 -6.13
C ALA A 69 -16.74 10.09 -6.24
N ALA A 70 -17.85 10.83 -6.35
CA ALA A 70 -19.17 10.24 -6.48
C ALA A 70 -19.35 9.45 -7.80
N ILE A 71 -18.85 9.99 -8.92
CA ILE A 71 -18.91 9.32 -10.23
C ILE A 71 -18.09 8.02 -10.21
N PHE A 72 -16.87 8.05 -9.68
CA PHE A 72 -16.04 6.85 -9.56
C PHE A 72 -16.64 5.80 -8.64
N PHE A 73 -17.22 6.23 -7.51
CA PHE A 73 -17.92 5.34 -6.60
C PHE A 73 -19.07 4.60 -7.29
N VAL A 74 -19.92 5.32 -8.04
CA VAL A 74 -21.03 4.72 -8.79
C VAL A 74 -20.53 3.82 -9.93
N ALA A 75 -19.51 4.24 -10.66
CA ALA A 75 -18.93 3.45 -11.76
C ALA A 75 -18.36 2.12 -11.25
N ILE A 76 -17.60 2.14 -10.16
CA ILE A 76 -17.05 0.92 -9.53
C ILE A 76 -18.18 0.02 -9.04
N ASN A 77 -19.21 0.58 -8.41
CA ASN A 77 -20.36 -0.19 -7.94
C ASN A 77 -21.12 -0.86 -9.10
N ALA A 78 -21.32 -0.15 -10.20
CA ALA A 78 -21.97 -0.66 -11.40
C ALA A 78 -21.16 -1.80 -12.06
N ILE A 79 -19.83 -1.66 -12.14
CA ILE A 79 -18.94 -2.72 -12.65
C ILE A 79 -19.02 -3.97 -11.76
N ASN A 80 -19.07 -3.79 -10.44
CA ASN A 80 -19.15 -4.89 -9.48
C ASN A 80 -20.43 -5.74 -9.64
N LEU A 81 -21.55 -5.10 -10.02
CA LEU A 81 -22.84 -5.79 -10.20
C LEU A 81 -22.97 -6.52 -11.55
N THR A 82 -22.22 -6.13 -12.58
CA THR A 82 -22.57 -6.52 -13.96
C THR A 82 -21.84 -7.77 -14.47
N HIS A 83 -20.74 -8.23 -13.85
CA HIS A 83 -19.90 -9.22 -14.53
C HIS A 83 -19.09 -10.16 -13.63
N VAL A 84 -19.76 -11.14 -13.01
CA VAL A 84 -19.08 -12.21 -12.25
C VAL A 84 -18.04 -12.98 -13.10
N LYS A 85 -18.24 -13.02 -14.43
CA LYS A 85 -17.33 -13.69 -15.37
C LYS A 85 -16.19 -12.82 -15.91
N VAL A 86 -16.39 -11.49 -16.03
CA VAL A 86 -15.32 -10.57 -16.50
C VAL A 86 -14.53 -10.03 -15.31
N TYR A 87 -15.06 -10.10 -14.10
CA TYR A 87 -14.30 -9.80 -12.89
C TYR A 87 -13.03 -10.68 -12.80
N GLY A 88 -13.16 -11.98 -13.07
CA GLY A 88 -12.01 -12.90 -13.09
C GLY A 88 -11.01 -12.61 -14.22
N GLU A 89 -11.47 -12.26 -15.42
CA GLU A 89 -10.58 -11.89 -16.53
C GLU A 89 -9.89 -10.54 -16.27
N LEU A 90 -10.59 -9.54 -15.75
CA LEU A 90 -10.01 -8.25 -15.39
C LEU A 90 -9.02 -8.37 -14.24
N GLU A 91 -9.29 -9.17 -13.22
CA GLU A 91 -8.30 -9.44 -12.17
C GLU A 91 -7.01 -10.05 -12.74
N PHE A 92 -7.14 -10.96 -13.71
CA PHE A 92 -5.98 -11.53 -14.39
C PHE A 92 -5.18 -10.43 -15.13
N TRP A 93 -5.85 -9.58 -15.90
CA TRP A 93 -5.21 -8.45 -16.59
C TRP A 93 -4.59 -7.43 -15.61
N PHE A 94 -5.28 -7.07 -14.53
CA PHE A 94 -4.75 -6.19 -13.48
C PHE A 94 -3.56 -6.79 -12.74
N SER A 95 -3.54 -8.11 -12.55
CA SER A 95 -2.40 -8.82 -11.98
C SER A 95 -1.16 -8.71 -12.87
N ILE A 96 -1.33 -8.85 -14.20
CA ILE A 96 -0.23 -8.63 -15.16
C ILE A 96 0.32 -7.21 -15.06
N VAL A 97 -0.55 -6.19 -15.01
CA VAL A 97 -0.12 -4.79 -14.87
C VAL A 97 0.65 -4.58 -13.56
N LYS A 98 0.20 -5.16 -12.45
CA LYS A 98 0.90 -5.10 -11.16
C LYS A 98 2.29 -5.73 -11.23
N VAL A 99 2.42 -6.90 -11.85
CA VAL A 99 3.72 -7.58 -12.01
C VAL A 99 4.65 -6.76 -12.91
N ALA A 100 4.13 -6.23 -14.02
CA ALA A 100 4.89 -5.36 -14.91
C ALA A 100 5.37 -4.08 -14.20
N ALA A 101 4.54 -3.48 -13.35
CA ALA A 101 4.91 -2.32 -12.54
C ALA A 101 6.07 -2.64 -11.59
N ILE A 102 6.03 -3.78 -10.88
CA ILE A 102 7.13 -4.22 -10.00
C ILE A 102 8.42 -4.43 -10.81
N ILE A 103 8.35 -5.12 -11.95
CA ILE A 103 9.51 -5.35 -12.81
C ILE A 103 10.10 -4.02 -13.30
N SER A 104 9.24 -3.09 -13.74
CA SER A 104 9.65 -1.77 -14.20
C SER A 104 10.32 -0.95 -13.08
N MET A 105 9.80 -1.03 -11.85
CA MET A 105 10.38 -0.36 -10.69
C MET A 105 11.76 -0.91 -10.33
N ILE A 106 11.94 -2.23 -10.38
CA ILE A 106 13.24 -2.88 -10.17
C ILE A 106 14.21 -2.49 -11.27
N ALA A 107 13.78 -2.54 -12.54
CA ALA A 107 14.60 -2.16 -13.68
C ALA A 107 15.03 -0.68 -13.62
N PHE A 108 14.12 0.22 -13.25
CA PHE A 108 14.40 1.63 -13.04
C PHE A 108 15.36 1.86 -11.86
N GLY A 109 15.18 1.13 -10.76
CA GLY A 109 16.12 1.14 -9.63
C GLY A 109 17.53 0.69 -10.02
N CYS A 110 17.65 -0.40 -10.76
CA CYS A 110 18.92 -0.87 -11.32
C CYS A 110 19.51 0.16 -12.29
N TYR A 111 18.69 0.74 -13.18
CA TYR A 111 19.13 1.78 -14.09
C TYR A 111 19.71 2.99 -13.34
N LEU A 112 19.06 3.45 -12.26
CA LEU A 112 19.58 4.56 -11.43
C LEU A 112 20.91 4.22 -10.74
N LEU A 113 21.10 2.97 -10.31
CA LEU A 113 22.35 2.49 -9.71
C LEU A 113 23.50 2.44 -10.74
N PHE A 114 23.24 1.92 -11.94
CA PHE A 114 24.24 1.83 -13.01
C PHE A 114 24.49 3.15 -13.74
N SER A 115 23.50 4.03 -13.81
CA SER A 115 23.59 5.37 -14.43
C SER A 115 24.38 6.38 -13.58
N GLY A 116 24.82 6.01 -12.36
CA GLY A 116 25.71 6.84 -11.54
C GLY A 116 25.07 8.11 -10.97
N HIS A 117 23.76 8.31 -11.14
CA HIS A 117 23.02 9.44 -10.55
C HIS A 117 22.64 9.19 -9.08
N GLY A 118 22.81 7.95 -8.58
CA GLY A 118 22.60 7.56 -7.20
C GLY A 118 23.86 7.68 -6.32
N GLY A 119 24.36 8.89 -6.09
CA GLY A 119 25.38 9.09 -5.07
C GLY A 119 26.33 10.26 -5.25
N ARG A 120 25.83 11.51 -5.25
CA ARG A 120 26.66 12.61 -4.73
C ARG A 120 26.89 12.27 -3.25
N ARG A 121 28.07 11.72 -2.92
CA ARG A 121 28.55 11.52 -1.55
C ARG A 121 28.11 12.74 -0.74
N ARG A 122 27.08 12.60 0.10
CA ARG A 122 26.87 13.54 1.19
C ARG A 122 28.09 13.35 2.07
N ARG A 123 29.08 14.21 1.87
CA ARG A 123 30.22 14.37 2.76
C ARG A 123 29.58 14.68 4.10
N TRP A 124 29.54 13.68 4.99
CA TRP A 124 29.24 13.92 6.39
C TRP A 124 30.05 15.14 6.80
N PRO A 125 29.44 16.18 7.39
CA PRO A 125 30.24 17.24 7.96
C PRO A 125 31.10 16.56 9.01
N THR A 126 32.39 16.49 8.72
CA THR A 126 33.44 16.19 9.69
C THR A 126 33.17 17.05 10.90
N CYS A 127 32.63 16.43 11.94
CA CYS A 127 32.57 16.98 13.28
C CYS A 127 33.98 17.45 13.65
N GLY A 128 34.06 18.65 14.25
CA GLY A 128 35.26 19.50 14.44
C GLY A 128 36.55 18.74 14.73
N ARG A 129 37.68 19.16 14.15
CA ARG A 129 38.50 20.24 14.74
C ARG A 129 38.38 20.26 16.27
N THR A 130 39.02 19.29 16.90
CA THR A 130 39.33 19.24 18.33
C THR A 130 40.35 20.33 18.67
N GLY A 131 39.94 21.61 18.58
CA GLY A 131 40.83 22.74 18.79
C GLY A 131 40.16 24.03 19.27
N ASP A 132 38.83 24.14 19.25
CA ASP A 132 38.12 25.39 19.58
C ASP A 132 37.31 25.36 20.89
N PHE A 133 37.37 24.27 21.67
CA PHE A 133 36.64 24.18 22.95
C PHE A 133 37.44 24.72 24.16
N SER A 134 38.71 25.07 23.98
CA SER A 134 39.57 25.60 25.06
C SER A 134 39.53 27.12 25.21
N LEU A 135 38.94 27.87 24.27
CA LEU A 135 38.98 29.35 24.28
C LEU A 135 37.67 30.03 24.71
N THR A 136 36.55 29.32 24.77
CA THR A 136 35.24 29.88 25.16
C THR A 136 34.91 29.69 26.64
N ALA A 137 35.62 28.82 27.37
CA ALA A 137 35.37 28.58 28.79
C ALA A 137 36.02 29.61 29.74
N SER A 138 36.92 30.48 29.27
CA SER A 138 37.60 31.49 30.11
C SER A 138 36.93 32.87 30.15
N ARG A 139 35.83 33.07 29.44
CA ARG A 139 35.12 34.37 29.33
C ARG A 139 33.74 34.42 30.00
N ALA A 140 33.43 33.45 30.86
CA ALA A 140 32.17 33.41 31.60
C ALA A 140 32.37 33.39 33.13
N TRP A 141 33.47 34.00 33.60
CA TRP A 141 33.57 34.62 34.93
C TRP A 141 33.67 36.13 34.73
#